data_AF-A0A2D8CB31-F1
#
_entry.id   AF-A0A2D8CB31-F1
#
_cell.length_a   1.000
_cell.length_b   1.000
_cell.length_c   1.000
_cell.angle_alpha   90.00
_cell.angle_beta   90.00
_cell.angle_gamma   90.00
#
_symmetry.space_group_name_H-M   'P 1'
#
loop_
_entity.id
_entity.type
_entity.pdbx_description
1 polymer ?
#
loop_
_entity_poly.entity_id
_entity_poly.type
_entity_poly.pdbx_seq_one_letter_code
_entity_poly.pdbx_strand_id
1 'polypeptide(L)' 'MNKAMISRTCFIASLVSVAFSIATWTLVGDSDPAHAERFGIFVGLWAPTLMGMANHFKGD' A
#
# COMPACT_ATOMS: atom_id res chain seq x y z
N MET A 1 -10.81 17.67 -9.86
CA MET A 1 -10.61 16.86 -8.63
C MET A 1 -9.84 17.69 -7.61
N ASN A 2 -10.35 17.82 -6.38
CA ASN A 2 -9.66 18.58 -5.31
C ASN A 2 -8.35 17.88 -4.94
N LYS A 3 -7.22 18.61 -5.00
CA LYS A 3 -5.88 18.10 -4.66
C LYS A 3 -5.82 17.51 -3.25
N ALA A 4 -6.51 18.16 -2.29
CA ALA A 4 -6.67 17.67 -0.92
C ALA A 4 -7.36 16.29 -0.83
N MET A 5 -8.29 15.99 -1.75
CA MET A 5 -9.00 14.72 -1.79
C MET A 5 -8.08 13.61 -2.34
N ILE A 6 -7.26 13.92 -3.35
CA ILE A 6 -6.23 13.01 -3.88
C ILE A 6 -5.18 12.71 -2.82
N SER A 7 -4.67 13.74 -2.12
CA SER A 7 -3.68 13.57 -1.04
C SER A 7 -4.19 12.64 0.07
N ARG A 8 -5.43 12.85 0.54
CA ARG A 8 -6.07 11.97 1.53
C ARG A 8 -6.22 10.54 1.02
N THR A 9 -6.67 10.35 -0.22
CA THR A 9 -6.84 9.01 -0.80
C THR A 9 -5.51 8.30 -0.95
N CYS A 10 -4.44 8.97 -1.40
CA CYS A 10 -3.09 8.39 -1.49
C CYS A 10 -2.53 8.01 -0.10
N PHE A 11 -2.81 8.83 0.92
CA PHE A 11 -2.41 8.52 2.30
C PHE A 11 -3.13 7.28 2.83
N ILE A 12 -4.46 7.21 2.66
CA ILE A 12 -5.26 6.05 3.07
C ILE A 12 -4.83 4.81 2.28
N ALA A 13 -4.60 4.94 0.96
CA ALA A 13 -4.13 3.85 0.11
C ALA A 13 -2.77 3.31 0.58
N SER A 14 -1.86 4.16 1.04
CA SER A 14 -0.58 3.74 1.62
C SER A 14 -0.79 2.84 2.85
N LEU A 15 -1.66 3.24 3.77
CA LEU A 15 -2.00 2.45 4.96
C LEU A 15 -2.69 1.13 4.59
N VAL A 16 -3.63 1.17 3.64
CA VAL A 16 -4.30 -0.03 3.12
C VAL A 16 -3.30 -0.99 2.50
N SER A 17 -2.28 -0.49 1.79
CA SER A 17 -1.24 -1.33 1.19
C SER A 17 -0.45 -2.10 2.24
N VAL A 18 -0.14 -1.48 3.39
CA VAL A 18 0.52 -2.17 4.50
C VAL A 18 -0.39 -3.27 5.07
N ALA A 19 -1.67 -2.98 5.29
CA ALA A 19 -2.63 -3.98 5.76
C ALA A 19 -2.78 -5.14 4.77
N PHE A 20 -2.79 -4.85 3.47
CA PHE A 20 -2.88 -5.84 2.42
C PHE A 20 -1.62 -6.72 2.34
N SER A 21 -0.44 -6.14 2.55
CA SER A 21 0.84 -6.87 2.66
C SER A 21 0.87 -7.86 3.83
N ILE A 22 0.25 -7.50 4.96
CA ILE A 22 0.12 -8.41 6.11
C ILE A 22 -0.93 -9.49 5.81
N ALA A 23 -2.04 -9.12 5.17
CA ALA A 23 -3.12 -10.05 4.82
C ALA A 23 -2.67 -11.16 3.85
N THR A 24 -1.72 -10.89 2.96
CA THR A 24 -1.22 -11.92 2.04
C THR A 24 -0.50 -13.04 2.77
N TRP A 25 0.16 -12.74 3.89
CA TRP A 25 0.80 -13.75 4.73
C TRP A 25 -0.22 -14.58 5.49
N THR A 26 -1.30 -13.96 5.98
CA THR A 26 -2.34 -14.66 6.76
C THR A 26 -3.30 -15.49 5.90
N LEU A 27 -3.53 -15.09 4.65
CA LEU A 27 -4.49 -15.73 3.75
C LEU A 27 -3.85 -16.78 2.82
N VAL A 28 -2.58 -16.61 2.42
CA VAL A 28 -1.93 -17.46 1.40
C VAL A 28 -0.75 -18.26 1.96
N GLY A 29 -0.27 -17.95 3.16
CA GLY A 29 0.95 -18.54 3.74
C GLY A 29 0.94 -20.06 3.89
N ASP A 30 -0.22 -20.71 3.97
CA ASP A 30 -0.34 -22.18 4.12
C ASP A 30 -0.35 -22.92 2.76
N SER A 31 -0.81 -22.25 1.69
CA SER A 31 -0.99 -22.88 0.38
C SER A 31 0.22 -22.71 -0.54
N ASP A 32 0.85 -21.54 -0.53
CA ASP A 32 2.07 -21.27 -1.30
C ASP A 32 2.91 -20.17 -0.61
N PRO A 33 3.79 -20.55 0.33
CA PRO A 33 4.54 -19.58 1.14
C PRO A 33 5.47 -18.70 0.30
N ALA A 34 6.09 -19.28 -0.74
CA ALA A 34 7.00 -18.58 -1.64
C ALA A 34 6.32 -17.50 -2.49
N HIS A 35 5.07 -17.71 -2.88
CA HIS A 35 4.27 -16.70 -3.57
C HIS A 35 3.76 -15.62 -2.61
N ALA A 36 3.33 -16.02 -1.41
CA ALA A 36 2.82 -15.11 -0.37
C ALA A 36 3.89 -14.10 0.10
N GLU A 37 5.11 -14.57 0.35
CA GLU A 37 6.23 -13.73 0.79
C GLU A 37 6.61 -12.68 -0.28
N ARG A 38 6.71 -13.08 -1.55
CA ARG A 38 7.06 -12.19 -2.68
C ARG A 38 5.98 -11.16 -2.95
N PHE A 39 4.72 -11.59 -2.94
CA PHE A 39 3.58 -10.71 -3.17
C PHE A 39 3.39 -9.73 -2.01
N GLY A 40 3.57 -10.19 -0.76
CA GLY A 40 3.54 -9.33 0.41
C GLY A 40 4.61 -8.23 0.37
N ILE A 41 5.85 -8.55 -0.01
CA ILE A 41 6.92 -7.55 -0.18
C ILE A 41 6.57 -6.55 -1.29
N PHE A 42 6.08 -7.03 -2.44
CA PHE A 42 5.70 -6.17 -3.56
C PHE A 42 4.60 -5.17 -3.17
N VAL A 43 3.57 -5.62 -2.46
CA VAL A 43 2.48 -4.79 -1.96
C VAL A 43 2.95 -3.85 -0.84
N GLY A 44 3.90 -4.27 -0.02
CA GLY A 44 4.53 -3.41 0.98
C GLY A 44 5.30 -2.23 0.36
N LEU A 45 5.96 -2.45 -0.78
CA LEU A 45 6.69 -1.40 -1.51
C LEU A 45 5.80 -0.32 -2.12
N TRP A 46 4.50 -0.54 -2.25
CA TRP A 46 3.57 0.50 -2.69
C TRP A 46 3.33 1.57 -1.63
N ALA A 47 3.50 1.25 -0.34
CA ALA A 47 3.32 2.19 0.76
C ALA A 47 4.19 3.46 0.61
N PRO A 48 5.53 3.37 0.41
CA PRO A 48 6.37 4.55 0.22
C PRO A 48 6.03 5.33 -1.06
N THR A 49 5.66 4.66 -2.15
CA THR A 49 5.25 5.32 -3.40
C THR A 49 3.97 6.12 -3.22
N LEU A 50 2.95 5.53 -2.59
CA LEU A 50 1.66 6.17 -2.29
C LEU A 50 1.82 7.32 -1.30
N MET A 51 2.70 7.18 -0.32
CA MET A 51 3.00 8.24 0.65
C MET A 51 3.76 9.42 0.01
N GLY A 52 4.68 9.14 -0.92
CA GLY A 52 5.34 10.15 -1.74
C GLY A 52 4.35 10.94 -2.61
N MET A 53 3.42 10.24 -3.26
CA MET A 53 2.33 10.88 -4.03
C MET A 53 1.41 11.70 -3.13
N ALA A 54 1.04 11.18 -1.96
CA ALA A 54 0.22 11.92 -0.98
C ALA A 54 0.87 13.25 -0.57
N ASN A 55 2.19 13.26 -0.39
CA ASN A 55 2.94 14.47 -0.06
C ASN A 55 3.05 15.44 -1.25
N HIS A 56 3.25 14.94 -2.46
CA HIS A 56 3.26 15.76 -3.68
C HIS A 56 1.93 16.49 -3.91
N PHE A 57 0.80 15.79 -3.75
CA PHE A 57 -0.53 16.40 -3.89
C PHE A 57 -0.97 17.25 -2.70
N LYS A 58 -0.20 17.26 -1.60
CA LYS A 58 -0.43 18.14 -0.45
C LYS A 58 0.07 19.57 -0.71
N GLY A 59 0.94 19.78 -1.71
CA GLY A 59 1.46 21.09 -2.09
C GLY A 59 0.43 21.93 -2.86
N ASP A 60 -0.38 22.66 -2.10
CA ASP A 60 -0.83 24.07 -2.27
C ASP A 60 -1.60 24.46 -1.00
#